data_AF-A0A1E4NVF9-F1
#
_entry.id   AF-A0A1E4NVF9-F1
#
_cell.length_a   1.000
_cell.length_b   1.000
_cell.length_c   1.000
_cell.angle_alpha   90.00
_cell.angle_beta   90.00
_cell.angle_gamma   90.00
#
_symmetry.space_group_name_H-M   'P 1'
#
loop_
_entity.id
_entity.type
_entity.pdbx_description
1 polymer ?
#
loop_
_entity_poly.entity_id
_entity_poly.type
_entity_poly.pdbx_seq_one_letter_code
_entity_poly.pdbx_strand_id
1 'polypeptide(L)'
;MNTRRHFLQVAAAGGFVAFPFAARAQERRFAPEPGDWRTFDVTTRVDLNLSQGAASVWLPVPSVDSDWQRSLESSFTTNGRARQVADGREGTRILQVDFDAATKQPYVELTSRVQTRNRAVDWKRPTPVAMDAQSRAYWLRATQMIPTEGIVRETALKAVGDARTDVDKVHRIYEWVVANAHREPSVRGCGEGDVKAMLETGNLGGKCADISALFVGLCRSVGVPARDVYGVRLAPSAFGYKTLSGNSASLKGAQHCRAEVFLQAHGWVAMDPADVAKVMREETPTWIKTVSDPLVAPVYKSLYGGWEGNWMAFNTANDVNLPGARMGALHFLMYPVAEDRQGRFDSYAPDDFRYQITARELEA
;
A
#
# COMPACT_ATOMS: atom_id res chain seq x y z
N MET A 1 25.44 -32.47 67.21
CA MET A 1 25.74 -31.04 67.34
C MET A 1 26.70 -30.64 66.21
N ASN A 2 26.36 -29.58 65.49
CA ASN A 2 27.06 -29.02 64.32
C ASN A 2 28.57 -28.82 64.53
N THR A 3 29.38 -29.02 63.48
CA THR A 3 30.32 -27.97 63.01
C THR A 3 30.91 -28.20 61.62
N ARG A 4 31.00 -27.08 60.89
CA ARG A 4 31.67 -26.83 59.60
C ARG A 4 33.20 -26.86 59.75
N ARG A 5 33.95 -27.26 58.70
CA ARG A 5 34.84 -26.39 57.88
C ARG A 5 35.95 -27.15 57.11
N HIS A 6 36.25 -26.56 55.95
CA HIS A 6 37.47 -26.61 55.12
C HIS A 6 37.66 -27.77 54.13
N PHE A 7 37.39 -27.47 52.86
CA PHE A 7 38.33 -27.76 51.77
C PHE A 7 38.43 -26.55 50.82
N LEU A 8 39.66 -26.06 50.68
CA LEU A 8 40.12 -25.12 49.65
C LEU A 8 40.40 -25.92 48.38
N GLN A 9 39.87 -25.51 47.22
CA GLN A 9 40.43 -25.90 45.92
C GLN A 9 40.42 -24.73 44.93
N VAL A 10 41.65 -24.22 44.74
CA VAL A 10 42.30 -23.83 43.48
C VAL A 10 41.49 -23.00 42.47
N ALA A 11 41.80 -21.70 42.42
CA ALA A 11 41.46 -20.81 41.31
C ALA A 11 42.42 -21.08 40.13
N ALA A 12 41.88 -21.54 39.00
CA ALA A 12 42.57 -21.54 37.71
C ALA A 12 42.14 -20.29 36.93
N ALA A 13 43.08 -19.39 36.66
CA ALA A 13 42.90 -18.22 35.82
C ALA A 13 42.82 -18.63 34.34
N GLY A 14 41.59 -18.74 33.81
CA GLY A 14 41.34 -18.88 32.38
C GLY A 14 41.13 -17.50 31.75
N GLY A 15 42.16 -16.98 31.07
CA GLY A 15 42.04 -15.76 30.27
C GLY A 15 41.18 -16.02 29.03
N PHE A 16 39.96 -15.51 29.02
CA PHE A 16 39.16 -15.42 27.80
C PHE A 16 39.69 -14.27 26.95
N VAL A 17 40.43 -14.60 25.89
CA VAL A 17 40.67 -13.67 24.79
C VAL A 17 39.34 -13.49 24.07
N ALA A 18 38.62 -12.42 24.41
CA ALA A 18 37.45 -11.99 23.66
C ALA A 18 37.93 -11.51 22.29
N PHE A 19 37.80 -12.35 21.26
CA PHE A 19 37.88 -11.89 19.88
C PHE A 19 36.71 -10.93 19.66
N PRO A 20 36.94 -9.67 19.26
CA PRO A 20 35.87 -8.82 18.79
C PRO A 20 35.38 -9.45 17.49
N PHE A 21 34.27 -10.18 17.54
CA PHE A 21 33.43 -10.33 16.38
C PHE A 21 32.94 -8.92 16.05
N ALA A 22 33.70 -8.22 15.21
CA ALA A 22 33.17 -7.12 14.44
C ALA A 22 32.00 -7.72 13.67
N ALA A 23 30.79 -7.53 14.20
CA ALA A 23 29.57 -7.72 13.45
C ALA A 23 29.69 -6.79 12.26
N ARG A 24 30.18 -7.30 11.13
CA ARG A 24 30.02 -6.62 9.85
C ARG A 24 28.53 -6.41 9.73
N ALA A 25 28.09 -5.16 9.86
CA ALA A 25 26.73 -4.77 9.53
C ALA A 25 26.51 -5.27 8.10
N GLN A 26 25.79 -6.38 7.95
CA GLN A 26 25.46 -6.91 6.65
C GLN A 26 24.68 -5.81 5.96
N GLU A 27 25.20 -5.31 4.84
CA GLU A 27 24.52 -4.27 4.07
C GLU A 27 23.08 -4.73 3.83
N ARG A 28 22.12 -3.94 4.32
CA ARG A 28 20.71 -4.29 4.17
C ARG A 28 20.40 -4.28 2.67
N ARG A 29 19.77 -5.34 2.18
CA ARG A 29 19.45 -5.50 0.76
C ARG A 29 17.95 -5.39 0.59
N PHE A 30 17.50 -4.65 -0.41
CA PHE A 30 16.13 -4.67 -0.90
C PHE A 30 16.20 -4.73 -2.42
N ALA A 31 15.91 -5.90 -3.00
CA ALA A 31 16.06 -6.17 -4.43
C ALA A 31 15.01 -7.22 -4.86
N PRO A 32 13.73 -6.83 -4.91
CA PRO A 32 12.66 -7.72 -5.35
C PRO A 32 12.84 -8.04 -6.84
N GLU A 33 13.15 -9.29 -7.16
CA GLU A 33 13.21 -9.79 -8.53
C GLU A 33 12.01 -10.69 -8.81
N PRO A 34 11.42 -10.66 -10.03
CA PRO A 34 10.38 -11.61 -10.41
C PRO A 34 10.81 -13.05 -10.15
N GLY A 35 10.03 -13.73 -9.30
CA GLY A 35 10.27 -15.12 -8.94
C GLY A 35 8.99 -15.94 -9.04
N ASP A 36 8.91 -16.98 -8.23
CA ASP A 36 7.75 -17.85 -8.15
C ASP A 36 6.50 -17.10 -7.68
N TRP A 37 5.35 -17.55 -8.18
CA TRP A 37 4.06 -17.07 -7.72
C TRP A 37 3.76 -17.62 -6.34
N ARG A 38 3.43 -16.72 -5.41
CA ARG A 38 2.95 -17.04 -4.07
C ARG A 38 1.43 -16.97 -4.08
N THR A 39 0.76 -17.97 -3.52
CA THR A 39 -0.70 -18.04 -3.49
C THR A 39 -1.20 -17.73 -2.09
N PHE A 40 -2.19 -16.86 -1.96
CA PHE A 40 -2.77 -16.48 -0.68
C PHE A 40 -4.29 -16.60 -0.71
N ASP A 41 -4.86 -17.16 0.36
CA ASP A 41 -6.25 -16.94 0.73
C ASP A 41 -6.31 -15.73 1.66
N VAL A 42 -6.97 -14.65 1.23
CA VAL A 42 -7.10 -13.41 1.99
C VAL A 42 -8.53 -13.26 2.46
N THR A 43 -8.75 -13.20 3.77
CA THR A 43 -10.08 -13.17 4.39
C THR A 43 -10.35 -11.83 5.06
N THR A 44 -11.44 -11.18 4.68
CA THR A 44 -11.99 -10.00 5.34
C THR A 44 -13.28 -10.38 6.04
N ARG A 45 -13.31 -10.22 7.36
CA ARG A 45 -14.47 -10.49 8.22
C ARG A 45 -14.97 -9.18 8.81
N VAL A 46 -16.28 -8.92 8.72
CA VAL A 46 -16.95 -7.82 9.41
C VAL A 46 -18.05 -8.40 10.29
N ASP A 47 -18.04 -8.02 11.57
CA ASP A 47 -19.07 -8.39 12.56
C ASP A 47 -19.76 -7.11 13.06
N LEU A 48 -20.76 -6.65 12.30
CA LEU A 48 -21.42 -5.38 12.55
C LEU A 48 -22.21 -5.39 13.88
N ASN A 49 -22.35 -4.20 14.47
CA ASN A 49 -23.29 -3.97 15.55
C ASN A 49 -24.46 -3.12 15.05
N LEU A 50 -25.61 -3.73 14.78
CA LEU A 50 -26.85 -3.02 14.35
C LEU A 50 -27.57 -2.29 15.49
N SER A 51 -26.83 -1.70 16.42
CA SER A 51 -27.44 -0.90 17.50
C SER A 51 -28.36 0.21 16.95
N GLN A 52 -28.25 0.54 15.65
CA GLN A 52 -28.96 1.62 14.98
C GLN A 52 -29.85 1.18 13.82
N GLY A 53 -30.14 -0.12 13.65
CA GLY A 53 -31.06 -0.62 12.63
C GLY A 53 -30.37 -1.20 11.39
N ALA A 54 -31.01 -1.09 10.22
CA ALA A 54 -30.50 -1.67 8.98
C ALA A 54 -29.19 -1.01 8.54
N ALA A 55 -28.30 -1.79 7.93
CA ALA A 55 -26.99 -1.33 7.48
C ALA A 55 -26.56 -2.03 6.19
N SER A 56 -25.72 -1.36 5.41
CA SER A 56 -25.08 -1.91 4.22
C SER A 56 -23.56 -1.94 4.43
N VAL A 57 -22.90 -3.00 3.96
CA VAL A 57 -21.45 -3.17 3.96
C VAL A 57 -20.96 -3.33 2.52
N TRP A 58 -19.83 -2.72 2.20
CA TRP A 58 -19.12 -2.87 0.93
C TRP A 58 -17.68 -3.32 1.22
N LEU A 59 -17.31 -4.48 0.70
CA LEU A 59 -15.96 -5.03 0.79
C LEU A 59 -15.28 -4.99 -0.58
N PRO A 60 -14.04 -4.47 -0.70
CA PRO A 60 -13.30 -4.53 -1.95
C PRO A 60 -12.97 -5.98 -2.31
N VAL A 61 -13.16 -6.33 -3.58
CA VAL A 61 -12.78 -7.62 -4.15
C VAL A 61 -11.59 -7.41 -5.09
N PRO A 62 -10.50 -8.19 -4.99
CA PRO A 62 -9.38 -8.06 -5.90
C PRO A 62 -9.80 -8.23 -7.36
N SER A 63 -9.39 -7.28 -8.19
CA SER A 63 -9.74 -7.22 -9.61
C SER A 63 -8.59 -6.75 -10.50
N VAL A 64 -7.38 -6.66 -9.93
CA VAL A 64 -6.16 -6.35 -10.69
C VAL A 64 -5.54 -7.66 -11.16
N ASP A 65 -5.42 -7.80 -12.47
CA ASP A 65 -4.73 -8.89 -13.16
C ASP A 65 -3.60 -8.32 -14.00
N SER A 66 -2.37 -8.76 -13.73
CA SER A 66 -1.15 -8.23 -14.32
C SER A 66 -0.05 -9.29 -14.39
N ASP A 67 1.16 -8.88 -14.78
CA ASP A 67 2.34 -9.71 -14.72
C ASP A 67 2.85 -9.97 -13.29
N TRP A 68 2.27 -9.34 -12.25
CA TRP A 68 2.68 -9.47 -10.86
C TRP A 68 1.55 -9.90 -9.90
N GLN A 69 0.29 -9.83 -10.34
CA GLN A 69 -0.87 -10.32 -9.59
C GLN A 69 -1.85 -11.09 -10.49
N ARG A 70 -2.46 -12.15 -9.94
CA ARG A 70 -3.63 -12.81 -10.49
C ARG A 70 -4.73 -12.87 -9.43
N SER A 71 -5.89 -12.33 -9.76
CA SER A 71 -7.10 -12.41 -8.95
C SER A 71 -7.83 -13.70 -9.33
N LEU A 72 -7.87 -14.67 -8.43
CA LEU A 72 -8.49 -15.98 -8.67
C LEU A 72 -9.94 -15.96 -8.16
N GLU A 73 -10.36 -17.01 -7.45
CA GLU A 73 -11.72 -17.12 -6.92
C GLU A 73 -11.93 -16.24 -5.68
N SER A 74 -13.13 -15.64 -5.58
CA SER A 74 -13.62 -15.01 -4.36
C SER A 74 -14.94 -15.65 -3.93
N SER A 75 -15.02 -16.07 -2.68
CA SER A 75 -16.21 -16.68 -2.06
C SER A 75 -16.59 -15.92 -0.79
N PHE A 76 -17.86 -15.98 -0.39
CA PHE A 76 -18.31 -15.31 0.83
C PHE A 76 -19.37 -16.11 1.58
N THR A 77 -19.45 -15.85 2.89
CA THR A 77 -20.52 -16.34 3.77
C THR A 77 -21.10 -15.17 4.56
N THR A 78 -22.42 -15.11 4.69
CA THR A 78 -23.10 -14.03 5.42
C THR A 78 -24.50 -14.46 5.87
N ASN A 79 -25.02 -13.81 6.91
CA ASN A 79 -26.44 -13.85 7.28
C ASN A 79 -27.25 -12.63 6.77
N GLY A 80 -26.68 -11.83 5.88
CA GLY A 80 -27.34 -10.74 5.16
C GLY A 80 -27.64 -11.09 3.69
N ARG A 81 -28.17 -10.13 2.94
CA ARG A 81 -28.38 -10.26 1.49
C ARG A 81 -27.15 -9.73 0.74
N ALA A 82 -26.40 -10.63 0.12
CA ALA A 82 -25.20 -10.29 -0.63
C ALA A 82 -25.44 -10.13 -2.13
N ARG A 83 -24.69 -9.22 -2.76
CA ARG A 83 -24.58 -9.08 -4.21
C ARG A 83 -23.16 -8.64 -4.58
N GLN A 84 -22.63 -9.21 -5.67
CA GLN A 84 -21.43 -8.65 -6.31
C GLN A 84 -21.86 -7.48 -7.18
N VAL A 85 -21.19 -6.35 -7.02
CA VAL A 85 -21.47 -5.10 -7.75
C VAL A 85 -20.18 -4.48 -8.24
N ALA A 86 -20.30 -3.50 -9.13
CA ALA A 86 -19.21 -2.63 -9.52
C ALA A 86 -19.53 -1.18 -9.15
N ASP A 87 -18.52 -0.33 -9.06
CA ASP A 87 -18.66 1.11 -8.82
C ASP A 87 -19.30 1.88 -10.01
N GLY A 88 -19.45 1.21 -11.16
CA GLY A 88 -20.08 1.78 -12.36
C GLY A 88 -19.22 2.79 -13.13
N ARG A 89 -18.00 3.09 -12.66
CA ARG A 89 -17.07 4.05 -13.27
C ARG A 89 -15.74 3.40 -13.65
N GLU A 90 -15.06 2.82 -12.66
CA GLU A 90 -13.71 2.25 -12.82
C GLU A 90 -13.76 0.71 -12.98
N GLY A 91 -14.93 0.10 -12.81
CA GLY A 91 -15.12 -1.35 -12.85
C GLY A 91 -14.66 -2.05 -11.57
N THR A 92 -14.49 -1.30 -10.48
CA THR A 92 -14.03 -1.83 -9.19
C THR A 92 -15.01 -2.86 -8.67
N ARG A 93 -14.54 -4.10 -8.44
CA ARG A 93 -15.38 -5.17 -7.91
C ARG A 93 -15.59 -5.02 -6.41
N ILE A 94 -16.84 -5.13 -5.98
CA ILE A 94 -17.27 -4.90 -4.61
C ILE A 94 -18.27 -5.99 -4.22
N LEU A 95 -18.09 -6.58 -3.05
CA LEU A 95 -19.15 -7.36 -2.40
C LEU A 95 -19.98 -6.41 -1.55
N GLN A 96 -21.24 -6.21 -1.92
CA GLN A 96 -22.20 -5.48 -1.11
C GLN A 96 -23.06 -6.45 -0.31
N VAL A 97 -23.25 -6.19 0.98
CA VAL A 97 -24.14 -6.96 1.85
C VAL A 97 -25.07 -6.03 2.60
N ASP A 98 -26.37 -6.26 2.45
CA ASP A 98 -27.43 -5.52 3.16
C ASP A 98 -27.95 -6.35 4.33
N PHE A 99 -28.04 -5.73 5.50
CA PHE A 99 -28.60 -6.31 6.73
C PHE A 99 -29.86 -5.56 7.13
N ASP A 100 -30.95 -6.30 7.36
CA ASP A 100 -32.17 -5.72 7.91
C ASP A 100 -32.01 -5.44 9.40
N ALA A 101 -32.78 -4.49 9.95
CA ALA A 101 -32.72 -4.11 11.36
C ALA A 101 -32.96 -5.27 12.34
N ALA A 102 -33.66 -6.32 11.90
CA ALA A 102 -33.94 -7.51 12.71
C ALA A 102 -32.79 -8.53 12.73
N THR A 103 -31.78 -8.37 11.87
CA THR A 103 -30.66 -9.33 11.75
C THR A 103 -29.90 -9.43 13.06
N LYS A 104 -29.84 -10.63 13.64
CA LYS A 104 -29.09 -10.88 14.86
C LYS A 104 -27.64 -11.19 14.52
N GLN A 105 -26.70 -10.49 15.17
CA GLN A 105 -25.26 -10.67 14.99
C GLN A 105 -24.90 -10.66 13.48
N PRO A 106 -25.14 -9.53 12.77
CA PRO A 106 -24.84 -9.47 11.35
C PRO A 106 -23.36 -9.74 11.09
N TYR A 107 -23.08 -10.50 10.05
CA TYR A 107 -21.71 -10.71 9.62
C TYR A 107 -21.59 -10.92 8.13
N VAL A 108 -20.43 -10.58 7.61
CA VAL A 108 -19.97 -11.00 6.28
C VAL A 108 -18.51 -11.41 6.37
N GLU A 109 -18.20 -12.53 5.75
CA GLU A 109 -16.84 -13.01 5.54
C GLU A 109 -16.60 -13.18 4.05
N LEU A 110 -15.60 -12.50 3.51
CA LEU A 110 -15.15 -12.59 2.13
C LEU A 110 -13.75 -13.19 2.12
N THR A 111 -13.58 -14.33 1.44
CA THR A 111 -12.27 -14.92 1.17
C THR A 111 -11.96 -14.76 -0.31
N SER A 112 -10.82 -14.18 -0.64
CA SER A 112 -10.32 -14.04 -2.01
C SER A 112 -8.98 -14.74 -2.15
N ARG A 113 -8.89 -15.62 -3.14
CA ARG A 113 -7.63 -16.25 -3.53
C ARG A 113 -6.91 -15.36 -4.54
N VAL A 114 -5.66 -15.05 -4.25
CA VAL A 114 -4.80 -14.26 -5.13
C VAL A 114 -3.45 -14.94 -5.30
N GLN A 115 -2.83 -14.77 -6.45
CA GLN A 115 -1.41 -15.05 -6.63
C GLN A 115 -0.66 -13.75 -6.81
N THR A 116 0.49 -13.61 -6.15
CA THR A 116 1.34 -12.44 -6.27
C THR A 116 2.79 -12.87 -6.46
N ARG A 117 3.60 -12.03 -7.11
CA ARG A 117 5.04 -12.19 -7.15
C ARG A 117 5.73 -10.84 -7.14
N ASN A 118 7.00 -10.85 -6.78
CA ASN A 118 7.85 -9.69 -6.94
C ASN A 118 7.86 -9.21 -8.39
N ARG A 119 8.20 -7.94 -8.59
CA ARG A 119 8.45 -7.38 -9.91
C ARG A 119 9.62 -6.40 -9.86
N ALA A 120 10.33 -6.32 -10.97
CA ALA A 120 11.32 -5.29 -11.26
C ALA A 120 11.33 -5.02 -12.76
N VAL A 121 11.50 -3.76 -13.13
CA VAL A 121 11.73 -3.36 -14.52
C VAL A 121 13.19 -3.55 -14.89
N ASP A 122 13.45 -4.14 -16.05
CA ASP A 122 14.77 -4.17 -16.65
C ASP A 122 15.01 -2.89 -17.45
N TRP A 123 15.60 -1.89 -16.80
CA TRP A 123 15.93 -0.60 -17.41
C TRP A 123 16.88 -0.71 -18.62
N LYS A 124 17.64 -1.81 -18.75
CA LYS A 124 18.56 -2.03 -19.86
C LYS A 124 17.89 -2.67 -21.07
N ARG A 125 16.67 -3.19 -20.90
CA ARG A 125 15.93 -3.91 -21.95
C ARG A 125 14.60 -3.21 -22.26
N PRO A 126 14.62 -2.11 -23.02
CA PRO A 126 13.39 -1.46 -23.46
C PRO A 126 12.56 -2.45 -24.27
N THR A 127 11.29 -2.58 -23.90
CA THR A 127 10.27 -3.34 -24.60
C THR A 127 9.15 -2.36 -24.94
N PRO A 128 9.22 -1.67 -26.10
CA PRO A 128 8.26 -0.63 -26.43
C PRO A 128 6.83 -1.15 -26.42
N VAL A 129 5.96 -0.45 -25.68
CA VAL A 129 4.52 -0.77 -25.60
C VAL A 129 3.74 0.47 -26.02
N ALA A 130 2.84 0.30 -26.98
CA ALA A 130 1.91 1.36 -27.36
C ALA A 130 0.72 1.40 -26.40
N MET A 131 0.33 2.60 -25.99
CA MET A 131 -0.94 2.86 -25.33
C MET A 131 -1.83 3.61 -26.31
N ASP A 132 -3.06 3.14 -26.52
CA ASP A 132 -4.01 3.82 -27.37
C ASP A 132 -4.43 5.18 -26.78
N ALA A 133 -4.98 6.06 -27.62
CA ALA A 133 -5.31 7.42 -27.23
C ALA A 133 -6.38 7.50 -26.12
N GLN A 134 -7.33 6.57 -26.08
CA GLN A 134 -8.40 6.54 -25.08
C GLN A 134 -7.83 6.11 -23.72
N SER A 135 -7.06 5.03 -23.68
CA SER A 135 -6.34 4.59 -22.47
C SER A 135 -5.40 5.69 -21.97
N ARG A 136 -4.68 6.37 -22.88
CA ARG A 136 -3.80 7.47 -22.52
C ARG A 136 -4.56 8.64 -21.90
N ALA A 137 -5.64 9.10 -22.54
CA ALA A 137 -6.47 10.17 -22.00
C ALA A 137 -7.06 9.80 -20.64
N TYR A 138 -7.49 8.56 -20.48
CA TYR A 138 -7.99 8.04 -19.22
C TYR A 138 -6.92 8.11 -18.13
N TRP A 139 -5.74 7.54 -18.33
CA TRP A 139 -4.69 7.52 -17.30
C TRP A 139 -3.96 8.86 -17.07
N LEU A 140 -4.27 9.88 -17.88
CA LEU A 140 -3.84 11.27 -17.68
C LEU A 140 -4.89 12.15 -16.99
N ARG A 141 -6.14 11.70 -16.88
CA ARG A 141 -7.24 12.52 -16.38
C ARG A 141 -7.02 12.95 -14.92
N ALA A 142 -7.53 14.14 -14.60
CA ALA A 142 -7.69 14.58 -13.22
C ALA A 142 -8.80 13.78 -12.50
N THR A 143 -8.65 13.66 -11.18
CA THR A 143 -9.69 13.18 -10.25
C THR A 143 -9.96 14.26 -9.20
N GLN A 144 -10.94 14.06 -8.31
CA GLN A 144 -11.26 15.08 -7.31
C GLN A 144 -10.06 15.42 -6.42
N MET A 145 -9.33 14.41 -5.97
CA MET A 145 -8.18 14.56 -5.07
C MET A 145 -6.84 14.74 -5.82
N ILE A 146 -6.81 14.45 -7.12
CA ILE A 146 -5.60 14.48 -7.96
C ILE A 146 -5.85 15.38 -9.18
N PRO A 147 -5.96 16.71 -9.01
CA PRO A 147 -5.98 17.63 -10.13
C PRO A 147 -4.65 17.63 -10.87
N THR A 148 -4.65 18.01 -12.15
CA THR A 148 -3.45 17.98 -13.02
C THR A 148 -3.02 19.35 -13.52
N GLU A 149 -3.70 20.42 -13.08
CA GLU A 149 -3.48 21.80 -13.52
C GLU A 149 -3.06 22.70 -12.35
N GLY A 150 -2.82 23.98 -12.64
CA GLY A 150 -2.45 24.99 -11.63
C GLY A 150 -1.20 24.60 -10.86
N ILE A 151 -1.26 24.69 -9.52
CA ILE A 151 -0.11 24.44 -8.63
C ILE A 151 0.50 23.04 -8.82
N VAL A 152 -0.30 22.03 -9.20
CA VAL A 152 0.21 20.68 -9.47
C VAL A 152 1.13 20.70 -10.68
N ARG A 153 0.64 21.28 -11.79
CA ARG A 153 1.41 21.40 -13.04
C ARG A 153 2.64 22.28 -12.86
N GLU A 154 2.51 23.42 -12.17
CA GLU A 154 3.64 24.32 -11.87
C GLU A 154 4.73 23.62 -11.05
N THR A 155 4.34 22.86 -10.02
CA THR A 155 5.28 22.08 -9.21
C THR A 155 5.96 21.00 -10.05
N ALA A 156 5.20 20.28 -10.86
CA ALA A 156 5.75 19.23 -11.70
C ALA A 156 6.71 19.79 -12.76
N LEU A 157 6.40 20.94 -13.37
CA LEU A 157 7.29 21.62 -14.33
C LEU A 157 8.62 22.03 -13.67
N LYS A 158 8.58 22.53 -12.42
CA LYS A 158 9.79 22.83 -11.65
C LYS A 158 10.61 21.57 -11.36
N ALA A 159 9.95 20.47 -10.97
CA ALA A 159 10.61 19.20 -10.67
C ALA A 159 11.26 18.59 -11.94
N VAL A 160 10.55 18.57 -13.08
CA VAL A 160 11.07 17.96 -14.31
C VAL A 160 12.10 18.82 -15.04
N GLY A 161 12.10 20.14 -14.88
CA GLY A 161 13.05 21.04 -15.54
C GLY A 161 13.10 20.84 -17.06
N ASP A 162 14.30 20.55 -17.59
CA ASP A 162 14.55 20.31 -19.02
C ASP A 162 14.35 18.86 -19.50
N ALA A 163 13.88 17.95 -18.65
CA ALA A 163 13.66 16.55 -19.00
C ALA A 163 12.71 16.38 -20.20
N ARG A 164 13.12 15.55 -21.16
CA ARG A 164 12.37 15.35 -22.43
C ARG A 164 11.64 14.02 -22.48
N THR A 165 12.29 12.95 -22.01
CA THR A 165 11.72 11.60 -22.02
C THR A 165 10.74 11.41 -20.85
N ASP A 166 9.82 10.46 -20.97
CA ASP A 166 8.95 10.06 -19.86
C ASP A 166 9.75 9.46 -18.69
N VAL A 167 10.78 8.65 -18.97
CA VAL A 167 11.71 8.10 -17.97
C VAL A 167 12.38 9.23 -17.17
N ASP A 168 12.97 10.22 -17.82
CA ASP A 168 13.68 11.31 -17.14
C ASP A 168 12.72 12.17 -16.31
N LYS A 169 11.52 12.45 -16.85
CA LYS A 169 10.49 13.19 -16.12
C LYS A 169 10.06 12.45 -14.85
N VAL A 170 9.78 11.15 -14.97
CA VAL A 170 9.35 10.34 -13.82
C VAL A 170 10.46 10.21 -12.79
N HIS A 171 11.71 10.00 -13.22
CA HIS A 171 12.85 9.97 -12.30
C HIS A 171 12.92 11.25 -11.48
N ARG A 172 12.94 12.42 -12.13
CA ARG A 172 13.02 13.72 -11.43
C ARG A 172 11.83 13.97 -10.51
N ILE A 173 10.62 13.57 -10.91
CA ILE A 173 9.44 13.65 -10.04
C ILE A 173 9.57 12.72 -8.84
N TYR A 174 10.04 11.48 -9.03
CA TYR A 174 10.27 10.54 -7.94
C TYR A 174 11.29 11.08 -6.93
N GLU A 175 12.42 11.58 -7.41
CA GLU A 175 13.45 12.22 -6.58
C GLU A 175 12.88 13.42 -5.82
N TRP A 176 12.11 14.29 -6.51
CA TRP A 176 11.49 15.45 -5.89
C TRP A 176 10.50 15.04 -4.80
N VAL A 177 9.63 14.06 -5.04
CA VAL A 177 8.66 13.60 -4.02
C VAL A 177 9.38 13.01 -2.82
N VAL A 178 10.39 12.14 -3.01
CA VAL A 178 11.15 11.55 -1.91
C VAL A 178 11.92 12.60 -1.11
N ALA A 179 12.42 13.66 -1.77
CA ALA A 179 13.16 14.73 -1.10
C ALA A 179 12.27 15.70 -0.32
N ASN A 180 11.01 15.91 -0.76
CA ASN A 180 10.15 16.98 -0.23
C ASN A 180 8.97 16.47 0.62
N ALA A 181 8.44 15.28 0.31
CA ALA A 181 7.36 14.67 1.08
C ALA A 181 7.92 13.84 2.25
N HIS A 182 7.10 13.60 3.26
CA HIS A 182 7.48 12.74 4.37
C HIS A 182 6.33 11.95 4.96
N ARG A 183 6.66 10.81 5.57
CA ARG A 183 5.72 10.02 6.35
C ARG A 183 5.35 10.78 7.63
N GLU A 184 4.06 11.05 7.79
CA GLU A 184 3.46 11.62 9.00
C GLU A 184 2.65 10.54 9.75
N PRO A 185 3.19 9.96 10.84
CA PRO A 185 2.54 8.85 11.55
C PRO A 185 1.16 9.19 12.12
N SER A 186 0.91 10.47 12.46
CA SER A 186 -0.35 10.92 13.06
C SER A 186 -1.53 11.03 12.10
N VAL A 187 -1.27 11.08 10.78
CA VAL A 187 -2.33 11.09 9.75
C VAL A 187 -3.19 9.83 9.87
N ARG A 188 -4.51 9.98 9.79
CA ARG A 188 -5.44 8.86 9.94
C ARG A 188 -5.44 7.97 8.70
N GLY A 189 -5.67 6.66 8.89
CA GLY A 189 -5.70 5.70 7.78
C GLY A 189 -4.43 5.72 6.93
N CYS A 190 -4.59 5.78 5.61
CA CYS A 190 -3.51 5.94 4.64
C CYS A 190 -3.36 7.38 4.10
N GLY A 191 -4.11 8.34 4.62
CA GLY A 191 -4.20 9.68 4.04
C GLY A 191 -5.46 9.89 3.22
N GLU A 192 -5.73 11.14 2.86
CA GLU A 192 -6.89 11.52 2.04
C GLU A 192 -6.55 11.59 0.55
N GLY A 193 -5.27 11.82 0.22
CA GLY A 193 -4.81 11.98 -1.16
C GLY A 193 -4.98 13.39 -1.72
N ASP A 194 -5.22 14.43 -0.92
CA ASP A 194 -5.46 15.80 -1.39
C ASP A 194 -4.19 16.50 -1.89
N VAL A 195 -3.85 16.24 -3.15
CA VAL A 195 -2.64 16.77 -3.78
C VAL A 195 -2.64 18.30 -3.80
N LYS A 196 -3.80 18.91 -4.03
CA LYS A 196 -3.91 20.36 -4.12
C LYS A 196 -3.67 20.99 -2.75
N ALA A 197 -4.34 20.52 -1.71
CA ALA A 197 -4.16 21.05 -0.36
C ALA A 197 -2.72 20.88 0.14
N MET A 198 -2.10 19.72 -0.11
CA MET A 198 -0.68 19.48 0.23
C MET A 198 0.24 20.53 -0.39
N LEU A 199 0.06 20.82 -1.68
CA LEU A 199 0.90 21.79 -2.40
C LEU A 199 0.60 23.24 -2.01
N GLU A 200 -0.67 23.61 -1.85
CA GLU A 200 -1.08 24.99 -1.52
C GLU A 200 -0.66 25.39 -0.10
N THR A 201 -0.70 24.44 0.83
CA THR A 201 -0.25 24.66 2.21
C THR A 201 1.26 24.51 2.40
N GLY A 202 1.94 23.86 1.45
CA GLY A 202 3.33 23.45 1.59
C GLY A 202 3.56 22.31 2.59
N ASN A 203 2.51 21.77 3.20
CA ASN A 203 2.61 20.62 4.09
C ASN A 203 2.57 19.32 3.29
N LEU A 204 3.75 18.80 2.94
CA LEU A 204 3.91 17.55 2.21
C LEU A 204 4.05 16.33 3.14
N GLY A 205 3.58 16.45 4.38
CA GLY A 205 3.48 15.34 5.34
C GLY A 205 2.22 14.52 5.08
N GLY A 206 2.37 13.20 5.01
CA GLY A 206 1.24 12.32 4.73
C GLY A 206 1.55 10.85 4.91
N LYS A 207 0.63 9.99 4.47
CA LYS A 207 0.79 8.54 4.41
C LYS A 207 0.77 8.07 2.95
N CYS A 208 0.62 6.77 2.72
CA CYS A 208 0.87 6.22 1.38
C CYS A 208 -0.15 6.64 0.32
N ALA A 209 -1.40 6.93 0.68
CA ALA A 209 -2.36 7.50 -0.26
C ALA A 209 -2.02 8.95 -0.60
N ASP A 210 -1.55 9.75 0.36
CA ASP A 210 -1.12 11.14 0.11
C ASP A 210 0.12 11.21 -0.79
N ILE A 211 1.17 10.47 -0.42
CA ILE A 211 2.47 10.54 -1.11
C ILE A 211 2.39 9.90 -2.50
N SER A 212 1.65 8.79 -2.66
CA SER A 212 1.44 8.17 -3.97
C SER A 212 0.57 9.05 -4.88
N ALA A 213 -0.51 9.63 -4.35
CA ALA A 213 -1.36 10.55 -5.10
C ALA A 213 -0.59 11.80 -5.55
N LEU A 214 0.27 12.37 -4.69
CA LEU A 214 1.15 13.48 -5.04
C LEU A 214 2.05 13.11 -6.23
N PHE A 215 2.73 11.97 -6.16
CA PHE A 215 3.55 11.47 -7.25
C PHE A 215 2.74 11.28 -8.54
N VAL A 216 1.60 10.61 -8.46
CA VAL A 216 0.70 10.36 -9.60
C VAL A 216 0.20 11.67 -10.22
N GLY A 217 -0.24 12.64 -9.42
CA GLY A 217 -0.72 13.94 -9.90
C GLY A 217 0.36 14.74 -10.64
N LEU A 218 1.58 14.76 -10.09
CA LEU A 218 2.72 15.40 -10.74
C LEU A 218 3.03 14.73 -12.08
N CYS A 219 3.08 13.39 -12.13
CA CYS A 219 3.31 12.64 -13.38
C CYS A 219 2.24 12.93 -14.45
N ARG A 220 0.95 12.84 -14.07
CA ARG A 220 -0.17 13.11 -14.98
C ARG A 220 -0.11 14.53 -15.55
N SER A 221 0.22 15.51 -14.72
CA SER A 221 0.28 16.93 -15.13
C SER A 221 1.33 17.21 -16.22
N VAL A 222 2.39 16.41 -16.31
CA VAL A 222 3.45 16.53 -17.35
C VAL A 222 3.32 15.53 -18.49
N GLY A 223 2.14 14.90 -18.60
CA GLY A 223 1.79 14.05 -19.73
C GLY A 223 2.27 12.60 -19.63
N VAL A 224 2.65 12.13 -18.44
CA VAL A 224 2.97 10.73 -18.17
C VAL A 224 1.75 10.02 -17.56
N PRO A 225 1.17 9.01 -18.23
CA PRO A 225 0.05 8.26 -17.67
C PRO A 225 0.47 7.57 -16.37
N ALA A 226 -0.32 7.72 -15.31
CA ALA A 226 0.01 7.19 -14.00
C ALA A 226 -1.25 6.80 -13.21
N ARG A 227 -1.12 5.88 -12.26
CA ARG A 227 -2.23 5.44 -11.41
C ARG A 227 -1.77 5.08 -10.01
N ASP A 228 -2.62 5.37 -9.05
CA ASP A 228 -2.56 4.74 -7.73
C ASP A 228 -3.06 3.29 -7.83
N VAL A 229 -2.51 2.45 -6.97
CA VAL A 229 -2.87 1.04 -6.83
C VAL A 229 -3.13 0.78 -5.35
N TYR A 230 -4.40 0.53 -5.01
CA TYR A 230 -4.89 0.45 -3.64
C TYR A 230 -4.98 -1.00 -3.19
N GLY A 231 -4.39 -1.33 -2.04
CA GLY A 231 -4.18 -2.70 -1.65
C GLY A 231 -3.88 -2.93 -0.17
N VAL A 232 -3.37 -4.12 0.13
CA VAL A 232 -3.02 -4.55 1.49
C VAL A 232 -1.80 -5.47 1.44
N ARG A 233 -0.87 -5.30 2.40
CA ARG A 233 0.25 -6.24 2.57
C ARG A 233 -0.28 -7.56 3.11
N LEU A 234 0.32 -8.67 2.68
CA LEU A 234 -0.13 -10.02 3.00
C LEU A 234 0.83 -10.77 3.92
N ALA A 235 2.12 -10.50 3.82
CA ALA A 235 3.16 -11.27 4.49
C ALA A 235 4.34 -10.40 4.95
N PRO A 236 5.19 -10.91 5.86
CA PRO A 236 6.44 -10.26 6.21
C PRO A 236 7.30 -9.99 4.99
N SER A 237 8.06 -8.89 5.01
CA SER A 237 9.04 -8.61 3.97
C SER A 237 10.19 -9.62 4.04
N ALA A 238 10.51 -10.25 2.91
CA ALA A 238 11.64 -11.16 2.77
C ALA A 238 13.01 -10.45 2.89
N PHE A 239 13.00 -9.12 2.82
CA PHE A 239 14.19 -8.25 2.91
C PHE A 239 14.44 -7.73 4.32
N GLY A 240 13.67 -8.21 5.31
CA GLY A 240 13.85 -7.90 6.72
C GLY A 240 13.42 -6.49 7.12
N TYR A 241 12.72 -5.74 6.27
CA TYR A 241 12.18 -4.41 6.63
C TYR A 241 10.85 -4.55 7.40
N LYS A 242 10.83 -4.07 8.64
CA LYS A 242 9.64 -4.18 9.52
C LYS A 242 8.50 -3.32 8.99
N THR A 243 8.80 -2.10 8.55
CA THR A 243 7.80 -1.15 8.03
C THR A 243 7.19 -1.59 6.70
N LEU A 244 7.87 -2.47 5.96
CA LEU A 244 7.41 -3.00 4.67
C LEU A 244 6.67 -4.35 4.79
N SER A 245 6.45 -4.83 6.02
CA SER A 245 5.85 -6.13 6.32
C SER A 245 4.33 -6.05 6.55
N GLY A 246 3.62 -7.12 6.21
CA GLY A 246 2.29 -7.44 6.74
C GLY A 246 2.37 -8.54 7.80
N ASN A 247 1.51 -8.50 8.82
CA ASN A 247 1.33 -9.63 9.73
C ASN A 247 0.12 -10.44 9.26
N SER A 248 0.34 -11.59 8.63
CA SER A 248 -0.72 -12.39 7.99
C SER A 248 -1.87 -12.77 8.94
N ALA A 249 -1.61 -12.87 10.26
CA ALA A 249 -2.66 -13.12 11.25
C ALA A 249 -3.53 -11.89 11.56
N SER A 250 -3.07 -10.68 11.24
CA SER A 250 -3.81 -9.44 11.44
C SER A 250 -3.34 -8.30 10.52
N LEU A 251 -4.10 -8.08 9.46
CA LEU A 251 -3.81 -7.12 8.38
C LEU A 251 -4.67 -5.85 8.43
N LYS A 252 -5.45 -5.64 9.50
CA LYS A 252 -6.36 -4.47 9.63
C LYS A 252 -5.68 -3.09 9.59
N GLY A 253 -4.35 -3.02 9.77
CA GLY A 253 -3.54 -1.80 9.60
C GLY A 253 -2.46 -1.93 8.52
N ALA A 254 -2.57 -2.93 7.64
CA ALA A 254 -1.58 -3.25 6.62
C ALA A 254 -1.95 -2.73 5.22
N GLN A 255 -2.98 -1.89 5.12
CA GLN A 255 -3.37 -1.23 3.88
C GLN A 255 -2.21 -0.40 3.35
N HIS A 256 -2.08 -0.39 2.04
CA HIS A 256 -1.02 0.32 1.35
C HIS A 256 -1.48 0.80 -0.01
N CYS A 257 -0.99 1.96 -0.40
CA CYS A 257 -1.14 2.50 -1.75
C CYS A 257 0.24 2.55 -2.39
N ARG A 258 0.34 2.13 -3.64
CA ARG A 258 1.53 2.27 -4.49
C ARG A 258 1.16 2.98 -5.79
N ALA A 259 2.14 3.36 -6.59
CA ALA A 259 1.90 4.02 -7.87
C ALA A 259 2.48 3.22 -9.04
N GLU A 260 1.83 3.27 -10.19
CA GLU A 260 2.45 2.86 -11.45
C GLU A 260 2.47 4.02 -12.43
N VAL A 261 3.50 4.05 -13.27
CA VAL A 261 3.58 4.94 -14.43
C VAL A 261 3.64 4.11 -15.70
N PHE A 262 3.09 4.62 -16.79
CA PHE A 262 3.29 4.02 -18.10
C PHE A 262 4.44 4.73 -18.82
N LEU A 263 5.51 3.98 -19.09
CA LEU A 263 6.66 4.43 -19.85
C LEU A 263 6.64 3.79 -21.23
N GLN A 264 6.80 4.56 -22.30
CA GLN A 264 6.71 4.09 -23.68
C GLN A 264 7.65 2.91 -23.95
N ALA A 265 8.82 2.92 -23.34
CA ALA A 265 9.84 1.88 -23.49
C ALA A 265 9.68 0.68 -22.54
N HIS A 266 8.78 0.72 -21.55
CA HIS A 266 8.72 -0.31 -20.49
C HIS A 266 7.30 -0.73 -20.08
N GLY A 267 6.25 -0.11 -20.62
CA GLY A 267 4.88 -0.35 -20.19
C GLY A 267 4.61 0.18 -18.79
N TRP A 268 3.77 -0.50 -18.01
CA TRP A 268 3.49 -0.14 -16.62
C TRP A 268 4.65 -0.51 -15.71
N VAL A 269 5.23 0.50 -15.05
CA VAL A 269 6.40 0.38 -14.17
C VAL A 269 6.00 0.76 -12.74
N ALA A 270 6.44 -0.08 -11.80
CA ALA A 270 6.19 0.06 -10.36
C ALA A 270 6.93 1.26 -9.76
N MET A 271 6.25 2.04 -8.92
CA MET A 271 6.79 3.17 -8.15
C MET A 271 6.25 3.15 -6.72
N ASP A 272 7.08 3.43 -5.73
CA ASP A 272 6.62 3.55 -4.34
C ASP A 272 7.47 4.55 -3.54
N PRO A 273 7.32 5.87 -3.77
CA PRO A 273 8.02 6.87 -2.97
C PRO A 273 7.51 6.90 -1.51
N ALA A 274 6.29 6.43 -1.25
CA ALA A 274 5.70 6.40 0.08
C ALA A 274 6.42 5.42 1.01
N ASP A 275 6.78 4.22 0.54
CA ASP A 275 7.54 3.25 1.32
C ASP A 275 8.97 3.72 1.60
N VAL A 276 9.60 4.49 0.70
CA VAL A 276 10.88 5.15 0.99
C VAL A 276 10.74 6.08 2.20
N ALA A 277 9.74 6.98 2.15
CA ALA A 277 9.47 7.91 3.24
C ALA A 277 9.09 7.19 4.55
N LYS A 278 8.38 6.06 4.44
CA LYS A 278 8.01 5.22 5.59
C LYS A 278 9.25 4.57 6.23
N VAL A 279 10.15 3.99 5.44
CA VAL A 279 11.41 3.41 5.94
C VAL A 279 12.26 4.48 6.61
N MET A 280 12.40 5.66 5.98
CA MET A 280 13.11 6.80 6.55
C MET A 280 12.56 7.23 7.91
N ARG A 281 11.24 7.17 8.10
CA ARG A 281 10.57 7.69 9.30
C ARG A 281 10.41 6.68 10.43
N GLU A 282 10.08 5.43 10.08
CA GLU A 282 9.50 4.45 11.01
C GLU A 282 10.34 3.16 11.14
N GLU A 283 11.35 2.92 10.29
CA GLU A 283 12.14 1.67 10.37
C GLU A 283 13.08 1.64 11.59
N THR A 284 13.47 2.81 12.08
CA THR A 284 14.23 2.99 13.32
C THR A 284 13.59 4.06 14.22
N PRO A 285 13.97 4.15 15.50
CA PRO A 285 13.51 5.24 16.37
C PRO A 285 13.94 6.63 15.89
N THR A 286 15.01 6.72 15.11
CA THR A 286 15.53 7.98 14.57
C THR A 286 14.99 8.23 13.17
N TRP A 287 14.51 9.44 12.93
CA TRP A 287 14.10 9.85 11.59
C TRP A 287 15.33 10.09 10.72
N ILE A 288 15.54 9.22 9.74
CA ILE A 288 16.57 9.34 8.71
C ILE A 288 16.13 10.36 7.66
N LYS A 289 16.98 11.35 7.39
CA LYS A 289 16.67 12.50 6.51
C LYS A 289 17.38 12.47 5.16
N THR A 290 18.08 11.38 4.85
CA THR A 290 18.83 11.21 3.61
C THR A 290 18.60 9.84 3.01
N VAL A 291 18.45 9.78 1.69
CA VAL A 291 18.31 8.52 0.94
C VAL A 291 19.63 7.76 0.81
N SER A 292 20.76 8.41 1.09
CA SER A 292 22.09 7.77 1.05
C SER A 292 22.40 6.95 2.29
N ASP A 293 21.53 6.97 3.31
CA ASP A 293 21.69 6.12 4.49
C ASP A 293 21.68 4.63 4.06
N PRO A 294 22.60 3.77 4.55
CA PRO A 294 22.67 2.37 4.16
C PRO A 294 21.38 1.58 4.38
N LEU A 295 20.52 2.02 5.29
CA LEU A 295 19.20 1.45 5.52
C LEU A 295 18.20 1.81 4.41
N VAL A 296 18.27 3.04 3.91
CA VAL A 296 17.27 3.64 3.00
C VAL A 296 17.66 3.46 1.54
N ALA A 297 18.96 3.58 1.21
CA ALA A 297 19.47 3.54 -0.15
C ALA A 297 19.00 2.31 -0.98
N PRO A 298 18.96 1.08 -0.42
CA PRO A 298 18.46 -0.09 -1.15
C PRO A 298 16.98 0.03 -1.53
N VAL A 299 16.16 0.56 -0.62
CA VAL A 299 14.72 0.75 -0.81
C VAL A 299 14.45 1.88 -1.80
N TYR A 300 15.14 3.02 -1.63
CA TYR A 300 15.06 4.16 -2.55
C TYR A 300 15.39 3.77 -3.99
N LYS A 301 16.46 3.00 -4.20
CA LYS A 301 16.86 2.54 -5.52
C LYS A 301 15.85 1.57 -6.14
N SER A 302 15.40 0.59 -5.37
CA SER A 302 14.63 -0.54 -5.91
C SER A 302 13.13 -0.27 -6.02
N LEU A 303 12.57 0.65 -5.21
CA LEU A 303 11.17 1.06 -5.34
C LEU A 303 10.93 2.04 -6.51
N TYR A 304 12.00 2.47 -7.19
CA TYR A 304 11.94 3.04 -8.54
C TYR A 304 12.03 1.91 -9.57
N GLY A 305 10.89 1.32 -9.89
CA GLY A 305 10.78 0.26 -10.90
C GLY A 305 10.51 -1.14 -10.35
N GLY A 306 10.48 -1.34 -9.04
CA GLY A 306 10.29 -2.66 -8.44
C GLY A 306 9.42 -2.67 -7.20
N TRP A 307 8.77 -3.80 -6.96
CA TRP A 307 7.95 -4.06 -5.77
C TRP A 307 8.20 -5.46 -5.25
N GLU A 308 8.28 -5.58 -3.94
CA GLU A 308 8.08 -6.88 -3.29
C GLU A 308 6.61 -7.31 -3.44
N GLY A 309 6.42 -8.59 -3.78
CA GLY A 309 5.12 -9.24 -3.99
C GLY A 309 4.46 -9.72 -2.70
N ASN A 310 4.87 -9.22 -1.53
CA ASN A 310 4.27 -9.54 -0.23
C ASN A 310 2.96 -8.76 0.03
N TRP A 311 2.25 -8.37 -1.03
CA TRP A 311 1.06 -7.53 -1.00
C TRP A 311 0.17 -7.86 -2.19
N MET A 312 -1.10 -7.44 -2.12
CA MET A 312 -2.04 -7.47 -3.24
C MET A 312 -2.70 -6.12 -3.46
N ALA A 313 -3.15 -5.87 -4.68
CA ALA A 313 -4.04 -4.79 -5.03
C ALA A 313 -5.50 -5.25 -5.11
N PHE A 314 -6.40 -4.39 -4.65
CA PHE A 314 -7.83 -4.53 -4.88
C PHE A 314 -8.23 -3.92 -6.23
N ASN A 315 -7.83 -2.68 -6.49
CA ASN A 315 -8.21 -1.86 -7.64
C ASN A 315 -7.27 -0.65 -7.79
N THR A 316 -7.55 0.20 -8.79
CA THR A 316 -6.84 1.44 -9.09
C THR A 316 -7.78 2.64 -9.14
N ALA A 317 -8.91 2.57 -8.43
CA ALA A 317 -10.05 3.45 -8.64
C ALA A 317 -10.03 4.67 -7.73
N ASN A 318 -10.37 5.82 -8.31
CA ASN A 318 -10.58 7.07 -7.62
C ASN A 318 -12.05 7.51 -7.74
N ASP A 319 -12.50 8.36 -6.81
CA ASP A 319 -13.86 8.90 -6.78
C ASP A 319 -14.92 7.78 -6.84
N VAL A 320 -14.73 6.76 -6.00
CA VAL A 320 -15.48 5.49 -6.04
C VAL A 320 -16.90 5.70 -5.51
N ASN A 321 -17.88 5.44 -6.37
CA ASN A 321 -19.28 5.37 -5.97
C ASN A 321 -19.62 3.98 -5.46
N LEU A 322 -20.17 3.91 -4.24
CA LEU A 322 -20.67 2.67 -3.69
C LEU A 322 -22.16 2.51 -4.03
N PRO A 323 -22.58 1.45 -4.73
CA PRO A 323 -23.98 1.25 -5.09
C PRO A 323 -24.91 1.25 -3.87
N GLY A 324 -25.90 2.15 -3.86
CA GLY A 324 -26.85 2.30 -2.76
C GLY A 324 -26.33 3.03 -1.51
N ALA A 325 -25.08 3.51 -1.52
CA ALA A 325 -24.59 4.36 -0.44
C ALA A 325 -25.33 5.72 -0.45
N ARG A 326 -25.54 6.27 0.75
CA ARG A 326 -26.16 7.58 0.95
C ARG A 326 -25.12 8.67 1.19
N MET A 327 -23.95 8.29 1.69
CA MET A 327 -22.85 9.22 1.86
C MET A 327 -22.08 9.31 0.54
N GLY A 328 -21.46 10.46 0.28
CA GLY A 328 -20.79 10.75 -1.00
C GLY A 328 -19.69 9.76 -1.39
N ALA A 329 -19.18 9.91 -2.61
CA ALA A 329 -18.13 9.07 -3.17
C ALA A 329 -16.90 8.98 -2.24
N LEU A 330 -16.22 7.84 -2.28
CA LEU A 330 -14.94 7.66 -1.61
C LEU A 330 -13.81 8.17 -2.50
N HIS A 331 -12.73 8.69 -1.91
CA HIS A 331 -11.57 9.08 -2.69
C HIS A 331 -10.88 7.86 -3.34
N PHE A 332 -10.91 6.72 -2.65
CA PHE A 332 -10.40 5.42 -3.08
C PHE A 332 -11.05 4.29 -2.26
N LEU A 333 -10.92 3.03 -2.67
CA LEU A 333 -11.49 1.88 -1.96
C LEU A 333 -10.44 0.77 -1.71
N MET A 334 -9.98 0.64 -0.47
CA MET A 334 -9.19 -0.52 0.01
C MET A 334 -9.50 -0.93 1.45
N TYR A 335 -10.44 -0.25 2.09
CA TYR A 335 -10.96 -0.58 3.40
C TYR A 335 -12.36 -1.17 3.25
N PRO A 336 -12.82 -2.03 4.16
CA PRO A 336 -14.24 -2.24 4.37
C PRO A 336 -14.94 -0.89 4.58
N VAL A 337 -16.16 -0.76 4.08
CA VAL A 337 -17.01 0.41 4.31
C VAL A 337 -18.39 -0.06 4.74
N ALA A 338 -19.01 0.63 5.68
CA ALA A 338 -20.39 0.37 6.05
C ALA A 338 -21.14 1.68 6.27
N GLU A 339 -22.46 1.64 6.04
CA GLU A 339 -23.37 2.76 6.31
C GLU A 339 -24.64 2.25 7.00
N ASP A 340 -25.08 2.98 8.01
CA ASP A 340 -26.40 2.84 8.63
C ASP A 340 -27.11 4.20 8.66
N ARG A 341 -28.33 4.26 9.21
CA ARG A 341 -29.12 5.51 9.24
C ARG A 341 -28.39 6.72 9.83
N GLN A 342 -27.41 6.55 10.72
CA GLN A 342 -26.64 7.63 11.34
C GLN A 342 -25.49 8.12 10.47
N GLY A 343 -24.99 7.30 9.55
CA GLY A 343 -23.95 7.68 8.60
C GLY A 343 -23.00 6.54 8.27
N ARG A 344 -21.78 6.92 7.87
CA ARG A 344 -20.70 6.01 7.52
C ARG A 344 -19.91 5.61 8.76
N PHE A 345 -19.65 4.31 8.89
CA PHE A 345 -18.75 3.77 9.92
C PHE A 345 -17.32 4.22 9.67
N ASP A 346 -16.54 4.32 10.74
CA ASP A 346 -15.14 4.72 10.62
C ASP A 346 -14.27 3.53 10.16
N SER A 347 -13.98 3.47 8.87
CA SER A 347 -13.10 2.47 8.24
C SER A 347 -11.68 2.42 8.83
N TYR A 348 -11.24 3.51 9.48
CA TYR A 348 -9.89 3.64 10.04
C TYR A 348 -9.82 3.24 11.53
N ALA A 349 -10.95 2.89 12.14
CA ALA A 349 -11.06 2.36 13.50
C ALA A 349 -11.56 0.90 13.44
N PRO A 350 -10.71 -0.07 13.03
CA PRO A 350 -11.16 -1.43 12.76
C PRO A 350 -11.74 -2.17 13.96
N ASP A 351 -11.35 -1.81 15.18
CA ASP A 351 -11.89 -2.43 16.40
C ASP A 351 -13.31 -1.91 16.72
N ASP A 352 -13.56 -0.62 16.54
CA ASP A 352 -14.88 -0.01 16.71
C ASP A 352 -15.84 -0.42 15.58
N PHE A 353 -15.34 -0.46 14.33
CA PHE A 353 -16.07 -0.98 13.18
C PHE A 353 -16.18 -2.52 13.20
N ARG A 354 -15.36 -3.21 14.00
CA ARG A 354 -15.35 -4.66 14.16
C ARG A 354 -15.10 -5.41 12.85
N TYR A 355 -13.97 -5.13 12.21
CA TYR A 355 -13.48 -5.94 11.11
C TYR A 355 -12.06 -6.46 11.32
N GLN A 356 -11.79 -7.61 10.72
CA GLN A 356 -10.49 -8.26 10.69
C GLN A 356 -10.13 -8.61 9.25
N ILE A 357 -8.85 -8.49 8.92
CA ILE A 357 -8.29 -8.97 7.66
C ILE A 357 -7.16 -9.95 8.00
N THR A 358 -7.13 -11.12 7.38
CA THR A 358 -6.07 -12.13 7.53
C THR A 358 -5.64 -12.64 6.16
N ALA A 359 -4.45 -13.22 6.10
CA ALA A 359 -3.96 -13.93 4.93
C ALA A 359 -3.38 -15.27 5.36
N ARG A 360 -3.59 -16.30 4.53
CA ARG A 360 -2.92 -17.58 4.63
C ARG A 360 -2.23 -17.86 3.32
N GLU A 361 -0.91 -17.95 3.36
CA GLU A 361 -0.13 -18.44 2.23
C GLU A 361 -0.37 -19.94 2.05
N LEU A 362 -0.60 -20.38 0.82
CA LEU A 362 -0.80 -21.78 0.47
C LEU A 362 0.53 -22.33 -0.04
N GLU A 363 0.90 -23.52 0.45
CA GLU A 363 2.02 -24.27 -0.10
C GLU A 363 1.73 -24.63 -1.55
N ALA A 364 2.78 -24.58 -2.38
CA ALA A 364 2.71 -24.78 -3.83
C ALA A 364 2.41 -26.23 -4.22
#